data_AF-A0A526USB3-F1
#
_entry.id   AF-A0A526USB3-F1
#
_cell.length_a   1.000
_cell.length_b   1.000
_cell.length_c   1.000
_cell.angle_alpha   90.00
_cell.angle_beta   90.00
_cell.angle_gamma   90.00
#
_symmetry.space_group_name_H-M   'P 1'
#
loop_
_entity.id
_entity.type
_entity.pdbx_description
1 polymer ?
#
loop_
_entity_poly.entity_id
_entity_poly.type
_entity_poly.pdbx_seq_one_letter_code
_entity_poly.pdbx_strand_id
1 'polypeptide(L)'
;MSKAISTASSRVPRNTPMALTEALVARTMRAVEDAGPTPGMVHMTDADYARIRDEVLAGAPAGPLKLFAYGSLLWKPAGEVRGGERAVASGWHRSFCFTVQRFRGTVEQPGLMMALDRGGQCQGMVFEIAEPVAANLEALLRREMTILPAVNVPRWLQVRTEG
;
A
#
# COMPACT_ATOMS: atom_id res chain seq x y z
N MET A 1 17.46 15.80 -60.65
CA MET A 1 18.10 14.52 -60.30
C MET A 1 17.74 14.19 -58.86
N SER A 2 16.72 13.37 -58.63
CA SER A 2 16.25 12.99 -57.29
C SER A 2 17.16 11.92 -56.70
N LYS A 3 17.78 12.18 -55.55
CA LYS A 3 18.43 11.16 -54.73
C LYS A 3 17.37 10.52 -53.83
N ALA A 4 17.11 9.24 -54.04
CA ALA A 4 16.32 8.42 -53.14
C ALA A 4 17.06 8.25 -51.80
N ILE A 5 16.41 8.60 -50.69
CA ILE A 5 16.87 8.25 -49.35
C ILE A 5 16.37 6.83 -49.08
N SER A 6 17.27 5.86 -49.17
CA SER A 6 17.08 4.54 -48.57
C SER A 6 17.66 4.59 -47.17
N THR A 7 16.87 4.21 -46.18
CA THR A 7 17.27 3.16 -45.23
C THR A 7 16.05 2.78 -44.41
N ALA A 8 15.48 1.62 -44.75
CA ALA A 8 14.57 0.92 -43.88
C ALA A 8 15.29 0.65 -42.55
N SER A 9 14.75 1.19 -41.45
CA SER A 9 15.18 0.80 -40.11
C SER A 9 14.72 -0.64 -39.88
N SER A 10 15.60 -1.63 -40.10
CA SER A 10 15.32 -3.00 -39.70
C SER A 10 15.21 -3.04 -38.17
N ARG A 11 14.00 -3.10 -37.63
CA ARG A 11 13.80 -3.50 -36.24
C ARG A 11 14.26 -4.95 -36.13
N VAL A 12 15.41 -5.18 -35.51
CA VAL A 12 15.81 -6.51 -35.07
C VAL A 12 14.71 -7.02 -34.13
N PRO A 13 14.02 -8.12 -34.44
CA PRO A 13 13.05 -8.69 -33.52
C PRO A 13 13.80 -9.11 -32.26
N ARG A 14 13.47 -8.47 -31.12
CA ARG A 14 13.99 -8.89 -29.81
C ARG A 14 13.34 -10.23 -29.47
N ASN A 15 14.01 -11.31 -29.84
CA ASN A 15 13.54 -12.68 -29.66
C ASN A 15 13.77 -13.23 -28.23
N THR A 16 14.21 -12.38 -27.31
CA THR A 16 14.39 -12.73 -25.90
C THR A 16 13.17 -12.23 -25.12
N PRO A 17 12.38 -13.12 -24.48
CA PRO A 17 11.32 -12.68 -23.59
C PRO A 17 11.92 -11.82 -22.47
N MET A 18 11.27 -10.70 -22.16
CA MET A 18 11.68 -9.88 -21.01
C MET A 18 11.49 -10.72 -19.74
N ALA A 19 12.60 -11.05 -19.08
CA ALA A 19 12.60 -11.78 -17.83
C ALA A 19 13.08 -10.87 -16.69
N LEU A 20 12.32 -10.82 -15.59
CA LEU A 20 12.76 -10.17 -14.36
C LEU A 20 13.66 -11.15 -13.60
N THR A 21 14.97 -11.00 -13.74
CA THR A 21 15.95 -11.84 -13.04
C THR A 21 16.27 -11.27 -11.66
N GLU A 22 16.75 -12.12 -10.74
CA GLU A 22 17.22 -11.68 -9.43
C GLU A 22 18.30 -10.59 -9.53
N ALA A 23 19.23 -10.71 -10.49
CA ALA A 23 20.24 -9.70 -10.74
C ALA A 23 19.63 -8.34 -11.15
N LEU A 24 18.53 -8.34 -11.92
CA LEU A 24 17.80 -7.10 -12.24
C LEU A 24 17.06 -6.55 -11.02
N VAL A 25 16.45 -7.41 -10.20
CA VAL A 25 15.81 -7.00 -8.94
C VAL A 25 16.82 -6.38 -7.97
N ALA A 26 17.99 -7.00 -7.81
CA ALA A 26 19.06 -6.52 -6.94
C ALA A 26 19.51 -5.10 -7.30
N ARG A 27 19.50 -4.75 -8.60
CA ARG A 27 19.82 -3.39 -9.08
C ARG A 27 18.78 -2.33 -8.71
N THR A 28 17.58 -2.74 -8.30
CA THR A 28 16.53 -1.83 -7.83
C THR A 28 16.56 -1.62 -6.31
N MET A 29 17.35 -2.42 -5.58
CA MET A 29 17.42 -2.32 -4.13
C MET A 29 18.29 -1.15 -3.72
N ARG A 30 17.70 -0.25 -2.93
CA ARG A 30 18.40 0.80 -2.21
C ARG A 30 18.11 0.61 -0.73
N ALA A 31 19.14 0.37 0.06
CA ALA A 31 19.01 0.42 1.51
C ALA A 31 18.70 1.87 1.92
N VAL A 32 17.63 2.05 2.67
CA VAL A 32 17.25 3.33 3.26
C VAL A 32 17.14 3.08 4.74
N GLU A 33 18.08 3.64 5.50
CA GLU A 33 18.03 3.60 6.96
C GLU A 33 16.89 4.46 7.45
N ASP A 34 16.24 4.00 8.52
CA ASP A 34 15.16 4.73 9.13
C ASP A 34 15.72 5.80 10.07
N ALA A 35 15.71 7.06 9.61
CA ALA A 35 16.18 8.21 10.38
C ALA A 35 15.19 8.68 11.47
N GLY A 36 14.06 7.99 11.65
CA GLY A 36 13.01 8.38 12.58
C GLY A 36 11.98 9.34 11.95
N PRO A 37 11.19 10.06 12.78
CA PRO A 37 10.11 10.91 12.30
C PRO A 37 10.63 12.08 11.47
N THR A 38 9.90 12.43 10.42
CA THR A 38 10.14 13.63 9.60
C THR A 38 9.99 14.90 10.45
N PRO A 39 10.69 16.02 10.15
CA PRO A 39 10.55 17.27 10.91
C PRO A 39 9.09 17.69 11.11
N GLY A 40 8.73 18.01 12.35
CA GLY A 40 7.35 18.35 12.74
C GLY A 40 6.45 17.15 13.04
N MET A 41 6.95 15.93 12.90
CA MET A 41 6.25 14.70 13.27
C MET A 41 6.84 14.07 14.52
N VAL A 42 6.02 13.35 15.28
CA VAL A 42 6.43 12.62 16.49
C VAL A 42 5.99 11.18 16.41
N HIS A 43 6.68 10.26 17.10
CA HIS A 43 6.22 8.89 17.21
C HIS A 43 4.89 8.78 17.94
N MET A 44 4.03 7.90 17.45
CA MET A 44 2.80 7.54 18.16
C MET A 44 3.12 6.77 19.44
N THR A 45 2.39 7.09 20.50
CA THR A 45 2.42 6.40 21.78
C THR A 45 1.39 5.27 21.83
N ASP A 46 1.48 4.41 22.84
CA ASP A 46 0.47 3.38 23.10
C ASP A 46 -0.94 3.98 23.31
N ALA A 47 -1.03 5.16 23.91
CA ALA A 47 -2.29 5.88 24.07
C ALA A 47 -2.88 6.34 22.73
N ASP A 48 -2.03 6.72 21.75
CA ASP A 48 -2.49 7.10 20.42
C ASP A 48 -3.08 5.91 19.67
N TYR A 49 -2.43 4.73 19.77
CA TYR A 49 -2.94 3.51 19.16
C TYR A 49 -4.26 3.07 19.80
N ALA A 50 -4.34 3.08 21.15
CA ALA A 50 -5.56 2.74 21.86
C ALA A 50 -6.72 3.67 21.47
N ARG A 51 -6.47 4.99 21.40
CA ARG A 51 -7.48 5.97 20.99
C ARG A 51 -7.99 5.70 19.57
N ILE A 52 -7.09 5.53 18.59
CA ILE A 52 -7.50 5.30 17.20
C ILE A 52 -8.20 3.95 17.03
N ARG A 53 -7.74 2.91 17.74
CA ARG A 53 -8.41 1.60 17.79
C ARG A 53 -9.85 1.76 18.26
N ASP A 54 -10.05 2.45 19.38
CA ASP A 54 -11.38 2.64 19.98
C ASP A 54 -12.28 3.50 19.07
N GLU A 55 -11.73 4.53 18.42
CA GLU A 55 -12.44 5.34 17.42
C GLU A 55 -12.89 4.51 16.21
N VAL A 56 -12.01 3.64 15.69
CA VAL A 56 -12.35 2.72 14.60
C VAL A 56 -13.44 1.77 15.04
N LEU A 57 -13.29 1.10 16.19
CA LEU A 57 -14.28 0.14 16.69
C LEU A 57 -15.64 0.80 16.96
N ALA A 58 -15.67 2.00 17.53
CA ALA A 58 -16.91 2.74 17.77
C ALA A 58 -17.64 3.14 16.48
N GLY A 59 -16.89 3.36 15.38
CA GLY A 59 -17.44 3.66 14.07
C GLY A 59 -17.72 2.44 13.19
N ALA A 60 -17.49 1.22 13.69
CA ALA A 60 -17.60 0.02 12.88
C ALA A 60 -19.06 -0.32 12.52
N PRO A 61 -19.34 -0.68 11.25
CA PRO A 61 -20.62 -1.29 10.88
C PRO A 61 -20.87 -2.57 11.69
N ALA A 62 -22.15 -2.94 11.83
CA ALA A 62 -22.52 -4.17 12.50
C ALA A 62 -21.93 -5.41 11.81
N GLY A 63 -21.52 -6.40 12.61
CA GLY A 63 -20.93 -7.65 12.16
C GLY A 63 -19.41 -7.72 12.38
N PRO A 64 -18.73 -8.72 11.81
CA PRO A 64 -17.29 -8.90 11.97
C PRO A 64 -16.49 -7.73 11.37
N LEU A 65 -15.41 -7.35 12.05
CA LEU A 65 -14.52 -6.29 11.57
C LEU A 65 -13.73 -6.78 10.34
N LYS A 66 -13.82 -6.05 9.23
CA LYS A 66 -13.20 -6.44 7.95
C LYS A 66 -12.08 -5.48 7.53
N LEU A 67 -10.99 -6.05 7.03
CA LEU A 67 -9.84 -5.36 6.44
C LEU A 67 -9.85 -5.50 4.92
N PHE A 68 -9.87 -4.39 4.19
CA PHE A 68 -9.59 -4.38 2.74
C PHE A 68 -8.09 -4.18 2.49
N ALA A 69 -7.42 -5.22 2.00
CA ALA A 69 -6.01 -5.19 1.64
C ALA A 69 -5.82 -5.02 0.12
N TYR A 70 -5.02 -4.02 -0.28
CA TYR A 70 -4.75 -3.69 -1.69
C TYR A 70 -3.24 -3.56 -2.02
N GLY A 71 -2.39 -3.75 -1.02
CA GLY A 71 -0.93 -3.58 -1.08
C GLY A 71 -0.21 -4.59 -0.21
N SER A 72 0.79 -4.13 0.55
CA SER A 72 1.72 -5.00 1.30
C SER A 72 1.08 -5.95 2.31
N LEU A 73 -0.09 -5.60 2.82
CA LEU A 73 -0.89 -6.46 3.69
C LEU A 73 -1.29 -7.79 3.04
N LEU A 74 -1.35 -7.87 1.70
CA LEU A 74 -1.69 -9.09 0.98
C LEU A 74 -0.66 -10.21 1.17
N TRP A 75 0.62 -9.87 1.38
CA TRP A 75 1.71 -10.86 1.53
C TRP A 75 2.47 -10.75 2.85
N LYS A 76 2.25 -9.69 3.62
CA LYS A 76 2.84 -9.48 4.94
C LYS A 76 1.79 -8.86 5.87
N PRO A 77 0.83 -9.66 6.37
CA PRO A 77 -0.20 -9.18 7.29
C PRO A 77 0.40 -8.71 8.62
N ALA A 78 -0.38 -7.95 9.39
CA ALA A 78 -0.14 -7.68 10.81
C ALA A 78 -1.42 -7.87 11.61
N GLY A 79 -1.28 -8.51 12.76
CA GLY A 79 -2.41 -9.12 13.45
C GLY A 79 -2.87 -10.41 12.75
N GLU A 80 -3.76 -11.13 13.40
CA GLU A 80 -4.41 -12.31 12.83
C GLU A 80 -5.65 -11.92 12.03
N VAL A 81 -5.76 -12.50 10.83
CA VAL A 81 -6.89 -12.34 9.94
C VAL A 81 -7.37 -13.70 9.42
N ARG A 82 -8.65 -13.82 9.08
CA ARG A 82 -9.28 -15.05 8.61
C ARG A 82 -9.90 -14.87 7.23
N GLY A 83 -9.94 -15.99 6.50
CA GLY A 83 -10.56 -16.06 5.18
C GLY A 83 -9.75 -15.31 4.12
N GLY A 84 -10.46 -14.60 3.25
CA GLY A 84 -9.90 -13.92 2.10
C GLY A 84 -10.84 -14.04 0.92
N GLU A 85 -11.61 -12.98 0.67
CA GLU A 85 -12.54 -12.89 -0.44
C GLU A 85 -12.08 -11.80 -1.41
N ARG A 86 -12.11 -12.09 -2.71
CA ARG A 86 -11.81 -11.07 -3.72
C ARG A 86 -12.86 -9.98 -3.66
N ALA A 87 -12.40 -8.73 -3.71
CA ALA A 87 -13.27 -7.57 -3.63
C ALA A 87 -12.80 -6.42 -4.54
N VAL A 88 -13.77 -5.60 -4.95
CA VAL A 88 -13.56 -4.41 -5.77
C VAL A 88 -14.06 -3.17 -5.03
N ALA A 89 -13.16 -2.28 -4.66
CA ALA A 89 -13.47 -0.94 -4.17
C ALA A 89 -13.74 -0.02 -5.38
N SER A 90 -15.01 0.34 -5.60
CA SER A 90 -15.40 1.24 -6.69
C SER A 90 -15.21 2.71 -6.27
N GLY A 91 -14.80 3.58 -7.19
CA GLY A 91 -14.46 4.97 -6.88
C GLY A 91 -13.07 5.17 -6.27
N TRP A 92 -12.25 4.12 -6.27
CA TRP A 92 -10.87 4.12 -5.79
C TRP A 92 -9.99 3.40 -6.80
N HIS A 93 -8.75 3.83 -7.01
CA HIS A 93 -7.78 3.10 -7.80
C HIS A 93 -6.41 3.19 -7.13
N ARG A 94 -5.51 2.28 -7.52
CA ARG A 94 -4.13 2.34 -7.05
C ARG A 94 -3.32 3.24 -7.98
N SER A 95 -2.63 4.20 -7.40
CA SER A 95 -1.70 5.07 -8.13
C SER A 95 -0.47 5.37 -7.27
N PHE A 96 0.64 5.70 -7.93
CA PHE A 96 1.84 6.21 -7.27
C PHE A 96 1.61 7.67 -6.86
N CYS A 97 0.75 7.89 -5.87
CA CYS A 97 0.30 9.19 -5.41
C CYS A 97 0.75 9.54 -3.99
N PHE A 98 1.52 8.67 -3.34
CA PHE A 98 1.93 8.85 -1.95
C PHE A 98 3.42 9.11 -1.84
N THR A 99 3.80 10.39 -1.71
CA THR A 99 5.19 10.79 -1.44
C THR A 99 5.55 10.45 0.00
N VAL A 100 6.67 9.76 0.20
CA VAL A 100 7.15 9.36 1.53
C VAL A 100 8.59 9.77 1.77
N GLN A 101 8.86 10.28 2.96
CA GLN A 101 10.19 10.79 3.35
C GLN A 101 10.89 9.87 4.36
N ARG A 102 10.31 8.69 4.63
CA ARG A 102 10.80 7.67 5.56
C ARG A 102 10.53 6.28 4.99
N PHE A 103 11.33 5.28 5.38
CA PHE A 103 11.29 3.86 4.95
C PHE A 103 11.62 3.59 3.47
N ARG A 104 10.89 4.21 2.53
CA ARG A 104 11.07 4.04 1.08
C ARG A 104 11.65 5.28 0.41
N GLY A 105 12.10 6.21 1.22
CA GLY A 105 12.65 7.49 0.81
C GLY A 105 13.29 8.20 2.00
N THR A 106 13.86 9.36 1.72
CA THR A 106 14.51 10.26 2.68
C THR A 106 13.90 11.65 2.53
N VAL A 107 14.24 12.59 3.42
CA VAL A 107 13.78 13.99 3.27
C VAL A 107 14.39 14.61 2.00
N GLU A 108 15.66 14.35 1.75
CA GLU A 108 16.43 14.90 0.62
C GLU A 108 16.05 14.23 -0.70
N GLN A 109 15.71 12.95 -0.66
CA GLN A 109 15.24 12.16 -1.80
C GLN A 109 13.97 11.39 -1.42
N PRO A 110 12.79 12.02 -1.52
CA PRO A 110 11.53 11.38 -1.20
C PRO A 110 11.26 10.18 -2.11
N GLY A 111 10.69 9.15 -1.52
CA GLY A 111 10.16 8.00 -2.22
C GLY A 111 8.76 8.27 -2.75
N LEU A 112 8.33 7.45 -3.71
CA LEU A 112 6.96 7.46 -4.21
C LEU A 112 6.36 6.07 -4.01
N MET A 113 5.30 6.01 -3.23
CA MET A 113 4.58 4.78 -2.94
C MET A 113 3.21 4.77 -3.61
N MET A 114 2.73 3.55 -3.83
CA MET A 114 1.39 3.29 -4.29
C MET A 114 0.42 3.35 -3.12
N ALA A 115 -0.65 4.13 -3.27
CA ALA A 115 -1.75 4.20 -2.33
C ALA A 115 -3.09 4.20 -3.09
N LEU A 116 -4.21 4.31 -2.38
CA LEU A 116 -5.51 4.56 -2.99
C LEU A 116 -5.69 6.04 -3.28
N ASP A 117 -6.09 6.34 -4.51
CA ASP A 117 -6.59 7.66 -4.90
C ASP A 117 -8.03 7.54 -5.44
N ARG A 118 -8.74 8.65 -5.50
CA ARG A 118 -10.14 8.72 -5.91
C ARG A 118 -10.30 8.39 -7.39
N GLY A 119 -11.45 7.80 -7.74
CA GLY A 119 -11.83 7.42 -9.09
C GLY A 119 -11.43 6.00 -9.47
N GLY A 120 -12.04 5.46 -10.53
CA GLY A 120 -11.74 4.12 -11.04
C GLY A 120 -12.23 2.97 -10.15
N GLN A 121 -11.47 1.87 -10.15
CA GLN A 121 -11.73 0.71 -9.30
C GLN A 121 -10.41 0.07 -8.83
N CYS A 122 -10.42 -0.45 -7.60
CA CYS A 122 -9.28 -1.14 -7.00
C CYS A 122 -9.69 -2.56 -6.64
N GLN A 123 -9.00 -3.54 -7.23
CA GLN A 123 -9.09 -4.92 -6.80
C GLN A 123 -8.22 -5.14 -5.56
N GLY A 124 -8.75 -5.90 -4.61
CA GLY A 124 -8.06 -6.28 -3.39
C GLY A 124 -8.69 -7.53 -2.79
N MET A 125 -8.34 -7.79 -1.54
CA MET A 125 -8.89 -8.88 -0.74
C MET A 125 -9.54 -8.30 0.51
N VAL A 126 -10.67 -8.86 0.90
CA VAL A 126 -11.28 -8.61 2.20
C VAL A 126 -10.96 -9.77 3.12
N PHE A 127 -10.43 -9.45 4.30
CA PHE A 127 -10.20 -10.39 5.37
C PHE A 127 -11.04 -10.00 6.59
N GLU A 128 -11.45 -10.96 7.39
CA GLU A 128 -11.99 -10.71 8.72
C GLU A 128 -10.83 -10.57 9.71
N ILE A 129 -10.85 -9.56 10.57
CA ILE A 129 -9.90 -9.43 11.68
C ILE A 129 -10.31 -10.43 12.76
N ALA A 130 -9.40 -11.33 13.15
CA ALA A 130 -9.70 -12.40 14.08
C ALA A 130 -9.87 -11.88 15.52
N GLU A 131 -10.53 -12.67 16.37
CA GLU A 131 -10.51 -12.46 17.82
C GLU A 131 -9.10 -12.70 18.41
N PRO A 132 -8.67 -11.93 19.43
CA PRO A 132 -9.34 -10.76 19.99
C PRO A 132 -9.22 -9.53 19.07
N VAL A 133 -10.36 -9.03 18.58
CA VAL A 133 -10.40 -8.01 17.50
C VAL A 133 -9.60 -6.76 17.84
N ALA A 134 -9.72 -6.27 19.08
CA ALA A 134 -9.03 -5.07 19.54
C ALA A 134 -7.50 -5.18 19.43
N ALA A 135 -6.92 -6.32 19.83
CA ALA A 135 -5.47 -6.53 19.80
C ALA A 135 -4.96 -6.69 18.36
N ASN A 136 -5.69 -7.43 17.53
CA ASN A 136 -5.32 -7.63 16.12
C ASN A 136 -5.44 -6.33 15.30
N LEU A 137 -6.47 -5.52 15.55
CA LEU A 137 -6.58 -4.18 14.99
C LEU A 137 -5.43 -3.28 15.44
N GLU A 138 -5.05 -3.32 16.72
CA GLU A 138 -3.94 -2.50 17.21
C GLU A 138 -2.60 -2.91 16.57
N ALA A 139 -2.35 -4.20 16.39
CA ALA A 139 -1.17 -4.70 15.67
C ALA A 139 -1.12 -4.18 14.23
N LEU A 140 -2.27 -4.13 13.54
CA LEU A 140 -2.39 -3.51 12.23
C LEU A 140 -2.09 -2.00 12.26
N LEU A 141 -2.67 -1.26 13.21
CA LEU A 141 -2.45 0.18 13.36
C LEU A 141 -0.97 0.51 13.61
N ARG A 142 -0.28 -0.25 14.47
CA ARG A 142 1.15 -0.09 14.75
C ARG A 142 2.05 -0.31 13.54
N ARG A 143 1.62 -1.16 12.60
CA ARG A 143 2.33 -1.39 11.34
C ARG A 143 2.07 -0.28 10.31
N GLU A 144 0.82 0.20 10.23
CA GLU A 144 0.38 1.13 9.19
C GLU A 144 0.57 2.60 9.57
N MET A 145 0.66 2.90 10.87
CA MET A 145 0.72 4.24 11.44
C MET A 145 1.84 4.26 12.49
N THR A 146 2.81 5.15 12.35
CA THR A 146 3.97 5.20 13.29
C THR A 146 4.28 6.59 13.80
N ILE A 147 3.63 7.61 13.24
CA ILE A 147 3.91 9.02 13.49
C ILE A 147 2.64 9.87 13.47
N LEU A 148 2.66 10.98 14.21
CA LEU A 148 1.65 12.04 14.18
C LEU A 148 2.25 13.33 13.60
N PRO A 149 1.48 14.13 12.82
CA PRO A 149 0.15 13.81 12.32
C PRO A 149 0.14 12.58 11.40
N ALA A 150 -0.92 11.77 11.48
CA ALA A 150 -1.02 10.52 10.75
C ALA A 150 -1.12 10.75 9.23
N VAL A 151 -0.23 10.10 8.49
CA VAL A 151 -0.21 10.14 7.01
C VAL A 151 -1.03 9.03 6.36
N ASN A 152 -1.33 7.97 7.11
CA ASN A 152 -2.19 6.87 6.71
C ASN A 152 -3.32 6.77 7.73
N VAL A 153 -4.52 7.20 7.35
CA VAL A 153 -5.68 7.28 8.26
C VAL A 153 -6.68 6.18 7.89
N PRO A 154 -7.14 5.36 8.85
CA PRO A 154 -8.17 4.35 8.60
C PRO A 154 -9.44 4.98 8.03
N ARG A 155 -10.06 4.32 7.05
CA ARG A 155 -11.31 4.77 6.42
C ARG A 155 -12.23 3.59 6.21
N TRP A 156 -13.50 3.79 6.52
CA TRP A 156 -14.58 2.91 6.07
C TRP A 156 -14.83 3.10 4.59
N LEU A 157 -14.87 1.99 3.85
CA LEU A 157 -15.21 1.97 2.44
C LEU A 157 -16.16 0.82 2.14
N GLN A 158 -16.97 1.00 1.10
CA GLN A 158 -17.79 -0.06 0.55
C GLN A 158 -17.03 -0.76 -0.57
N VAL A 159 -17.11 -2.08 -0.59
CA VAL A 159 -16.50 -2.92 -1.62
C VAL A 159 -17.52 -3.94 -2.11
N ARG A 160 -17.43 -4.32 -3.38
CA ARG A 160 -18.22 -5.41 -3.95
C ARG A 160 -17.39 -6.67 -3.91
N THR A 161 -17.89 -7.72 -3.27
CA THR A 161 -17.25 -9.04 -3.34
C THR A 161 -17.86 -9.86 -4.47
N GLU A 162 -17.24 -10.97 -4.86
CA GLU A 162 -17.72 -11.84 -5.95
C GLU A 162 -18.83 -12.82 -5.50
N GLY A 163 -19.58 -12.48 -4.45
CA GLY A 163 -20.70 -13.27 -3.89
C GLY A 163 -22.07 -12.87 -4.41
#